data_AF-A0A9P5VDQ3-F1
#
_entry.id   AF-A0A9P5VDQ3-F1
#
_cell.length_a   1.000
_cell.length_b   1.000
_cell.length_c   1.000
_cell.angle_alpha   90.00
_cell.angle_beta   90.00
_cell.angle_gamma   90.00
#
_symmetry.space_group_name_H-M   'P 1'
#
loop_
_entity.id
_entity.type
_entity.pdbx_description
1 polymer ?
#
loop_
_entity_poly.entity_id
_entity_poly.type
_entity_poly.pdbx_seq_one_letter_code
_entity_poly.pdbx_strand_id
1 'polypeptide(L)'
;MPKEKKTSVSSKPERLVLDYMSKQNRPYSVTDIVSNLHAAVTKTECQRAVNSLVEKELLTSKTFGKQTIYVVRQDTIETVNPDELASIDKRLAQLRENIAEQKSRQKQLSTELASLNSALTTEEIEHRLIVLTSKNEQSKEHLLLLQSGSQLVPVEERQRVTREMETHRKLWAQRRRLFKDMFSTVTENLPGKPKELLEELDISLDDPIDININPRDLLST
;
A
#
# COMPACT_ATOMS: atom_id res chain seq x y z
N MET A 1 -74.68 -9.82 7.34
CA MET A 1 -73.20 -9.76 7.41
C MET A 1 -72.66 -9.39 6.04
N PRO A 2 -72.04 -8.21 5.85
CA PRO A 2 -71.47 -7.81 4.57
C PRO A 2 -70.18 -8.60 4.32
N LYS A 3 -70.05 -9.10 3.09
CA LYS A 3 -68.97 -9.99 2.64
C LYS A 3 -67.61 -9.29 2.69
N GLU A 4 -66.63 -9.93 3.34
CA GLU A 4 -65.21 -9.57 3.26
C GLU A 4 -64.76 -9.59 1.78
N LYS A 5 -64.47 -8.41 1.21
CA LYS A 5 -63.76 -8.31 -0.07
C LYS A 5 -62.29 -8.63 0.19
N LYS A 6 -61.86 -9.84 -0.17
CA LYS A 6 -60.43 -10.16 -0.33
C LYS A 6 -59.85 -9.28 -1.43
N THR A 7 -59.18 -8.18 -1.07
CA THR A 7 -58.44 -7.31 -1.99
C THR A 7 -57.18 -8.04 -2.46
N SER A 8 -57.29 -8.84 -3.52
CA SER A 8 -56.14 -9.52 -4.12
C SER A 8 -55.25 -8.50 -4.86
N VAL A 9 -53.98 -8.39 -4.45
CA VAL A 9 -52.96 -7.68 -5.22
C VAL A 9 -52.59 -8.57 -6.41
N SER A 10 -53.07 -8.18 -7.60
CA SER A 10 -53.21 -9.05 -8.76
C SER A 10 -51.99 -9.00 -9.68
N SER A 11 -51.35 -7.84 -9.83
CA SER A 11 -50.24 -7.65 -10.77
C SER A 11 -48.87 -7.56 -10.08
N LYS A 12 -47.83 -8.10 -10.72
CA LYS A 12 -46.42 -7.96 -10.29
C LYS A 12 -46.03 -6.50 -10.00
N PRO A 13 -46.36 -5.49 -10.84
CA PRO A 13 -46.05 -4.09 -10.54
C PRO A 13 -46.81 -3.55 -9.32
N GLU A 14 -48.08 -3.91 -9.09
CA GLU A 14 -48.80 -3.50 -7.87
C GLU A 14 -48.12 -4.04 -6.60
N ARG A 15 -47.65 -5.29 -6.61
CA ARG A 15 -46.95 -5.88 -5.46
C ARG A 15 -45.64 -5.16 -5.17
N LEU A 16 -44.84 -4.89 -6.20
CA LEU A 16 -43.56 -4.20 -6.05
C LEU A 16 -43.73 -2.77 -5.52
N VAL A 17 -44.71 -2.05 -6.06
CA VAL A 17 -45.02 -0.68 -5.62
C VAL A 17 -45.53 -0.68 -4.18
N LEU A 18 -46.48 -1.56 -3.85
CA LEU A 18 -47.04 -1.64 -2.49
C LEU A 18 -45.97 -2.03 -1.46
N ASP A 19 -45.16 -3.06 -1.75
CA ASP A 19 -44.09 -3.51 -0.85
C ASP A 19 -43.07 -2.40 -0.59
N TYR A 20 -42.66 -1.68 -1.64
CA TYR A 20 -41.76 -0.54 -1.50
C TYR A 20 -42.39 0.61 -0.69
N MET A 21 -43.63 1.01 -1.03
CA MET A 21 -44.31 2.10 -0.33
C MET A 21 -44.56 1.77 1.15
N SER A 22 -44.92 0.52 1.47
CA SER A 22 -45.13 0.05 2.85
C SER A 22 -43.83 0.00 3.65
N LYS A 23 -42.71 -0.43 3.04
CA LYS A 23 -41.41 -0.45 3.71
C LYS A 23 -40.89 0.96 4.02
N GLN A 24 -41.06 1.89 3.09
CA GLN A 24 -40.56 3.26 3.26
C GLN A 24 -41.52 4.13 4.07
N ASN A 25 -42.82 3.85 4.02
CA ASN A 25 -43.91 4.60 4.63
C ASN A 25 -43.80 6.13 4.46
N ARG A 26 -43.36 6.57 3.28
CA ARG A 26 -43.13 7.98 2.92
C ARG A 26 -44.00 8.39 1.73
N PRO A 27 -44.47 9.65 1.65
CA PRO A 27 -45.20 10.14 0.49
C PRO A 27 -44.28 10.28 -0.73
N TYR A 28 -44.68 9.74 -1.88
CA TYR A 28 -43.91 9.80 -3.12
C TYR A 28 -44.80 10.11 -4.32
N SER A 29 -44.22 10.73 -5.36
CA SER A 29 -44.86 10.83 -6.67
C SER A 29 -44.58 9.58 -7.51
N VAL A 30 -45.32 9.38 -8.61
CA VAL A 30 -45.08 8.26 -9.54
C VAL A 30 -43.66 8.28 -10.12
N THR A 31 -43.12 9.46 -10.42
CA THR A 31 -41.75 9.59 -10.90
C THR A 31 -40.73 9.15 -9.87
N ASP A 32 -40.95 9.49 -8.59
CA ASP A 32 -40.05 9.09 -7.49
C ASP A 32 -40.11 7.59 -7.25
N ILE A 33 -41.31 6.99 -7.28
CA ILE A 33 -41.49 5.55 -7.11
C ILE A 33 -40.75 4.78 -8.20
N VAL A 34 -40.89 5.19 -9.46
CA VAL A 34 -40.20 4.54 -10.60
C VAL A 34 -38.68 4.67 -10.45
N SER A 35 -38.20 5.86 -10.06
CA SER A 35 -36.76 6.09 -9.85
C SER A 35 -36.21 5.24 -8.71
N ASN A 36 -36.92 5.17 -7.57
CA ASN A 36 -36.50 4.42 -6.39
C ASN A 36 -36.60 2.91 -6.57
N LEU A 37 -37.47 2.46 -7.47
CA LEU A 37 -37.53 1.06 -7.93
C LEU A 37 -36.52 0.78 -9.06
N HIS A 38 -35.60 1.69 -9.36
CA HIS A 38 -34.59 1.57 -10.41
C HIS A 38 -35.18 1.19 -11.77
N ALA A 39 -36.32 1.79 -12.13
CA ALA A 39 -37.06 1.50 -13.35
C ALA A 39 -37.51 0.04 -13.52
N ALA A 40 -37.60 -0.74 -12.44
CA ALA A 40 -38.15 -2.10 -12.46
C ALA A 40 -39.65 -2.15 -12.84
N VAL A 41 -40.34 -1.01 -12.77
CA VAL A 41 -41.71 -0.80 -13.25
C VAL A 41 -41.70 0.44 -14.14
N THR A 42 -42.32 0.37 -15.31
CA THR A 42 -42.40 1.53 -16.22
C THR A 42 -43.31 2.62 -15.64
N LYS A 43 -43.18 3.86 -16.10
CA LYS A 43 -44.00 4.98 -15.60
C LYS A 43 -45.51 4.75 -15.78
N THR A 44 -45.91 4.17 -16.90
CA THR A 44 -47.32 3.85 -17.21
C THR A 44 -47.85 2.72 -16.33
N GLU A 45 -47.06 1.67 -16.12
CA GLU A 45 -47.42 0.57 -15.22
C GLU A 45 -47.48 1.03 -13.76
N CYS A 46 -46.54 1.85 -13.33
CA CYS A 46 -46.52 2.42 -11.98
C CYS A 46 -47.74 3.31 -11.75
N GLN A 47 -48.10 4.14 -12.73
CA GLN A 47 -49.31 4.97 -12.66
C GLN A 47 -50.59 4.13 -12.53
N ARG A 48 -50.71 3.05 -13.32
CA ARG A 48 -51.82 2.08 -13.20
C ARG A 48 -51.83 1.38 -11.84
N ALA A 49 -50.66 0.96 -11.37
CA ALA A 49 -50.51 0.27 -10.09
C ALA A 49 -50.94 1.16 -8.92
N VAL A 50 -50.44 2.39 -8.82
CA VAL A 50 -50.82 3.29 -7.72
C VAL A 50 -52.31 3.65 -7.77
N ASN A 51 -52.90 3.84 -8.96
CA ASN A 51 -54.33 4.10 -9.09
C ASN A 51 -55.16 2.90 -8.62
N SER A 52 -54.79 1.68 -9.02
CA SER A 52 -55.46 0.46 -8.56
C SER A 52 -55.29 0.25 -7.05
N LEU A 53 -54.14 0.57 -6.49
CA LEU A 53 -53.90 0.47 -5.04
C LEU A 53 -54.67 1.52 -4.24
N VAL A 54 -54.93 2.70 -4.81
CA VAL A 54 -55.83 3.71 -4.25
C VAL A 54 -57.28 3.21 -4.28
N GLU A 55 -57.74 2.64 -5.39
CA GLU A 55 -59.08 2.03 -5.50
C GLU A 55 -59.29 0.87 -4.51
N LYS A 56 -58.22 0.12 -4.22
CA LYS A 56 -58.21 -0.96 -3.21
C LYS A 56 -58.08 -0.44 -1.78
N GLU A 57 -58.05 0.87 -1.58
CA GLU A 57 -57.90 1.53 -0.27
C GLU A 57 -56.59 1.21 0.46
N LEU A 58 -55.57 0.73 -0.25
CA LEU A 58 -54.24 0.42 0.32
C LEU A 58 -53.31 1.64 0.28
N LEU A 59 -53.51 2.53 -0.69
CA LEU A 59 -52.83 3.82 -0.78
C LEU A 59 -53.85 4.95 -0.66
N THR A 60 -53.40 6.07 -0.12
CA THR A 60 -54.10 7.36 -0.17
C THR A 60 -53.36 8.26 -1.14
N SER A 61 -54.10 8.99 -1.97
CA SER A 61 -53.52 9.97 -2.89
C SER A 61 -54.01 11.39 -2.60
N LYS A 62 -53.15 12.37 -2.87
CA LYS A 62 -53.51 13.79 -2.82
C LYS A 62 -52.89 14.52 -4.00
N THR A 63 -53.71 15.29 -4.69
CA THR A 63 -53.29 16.09 -5.85
C THR A 63 -52.90 17.51 -5.40
N PHE A 64 -51.74 17.95 -5.86
CA PHE A 64 -51.20 19.29 -5.65
C PHE A 64 -50.87 19.91 -7.00
N GLY A 65 -51.78 20.74 -7.53
CA GLY A 65 -51.65 21.31 -8.87
C GLY A 65 -51.58 20.22 -9.94
N LYS A 66 -50.41 20.08 -10.58
CA LYS A 66 -50.16 19.08 -11.65
C LYS A 66 -49.59 17.75 -11.13
N GLN A 67 -49.21 17.66 -9.86
CA GLN A 67 -48.55 16.48 -9.29
C GLN A 67 -49.48 15.75 -8.32
N THR A 68 -49.44 14.41 -8.35
CA THR A 68 -50.17 13.55 -7.41
C THR A 68 -49.16 12.82 -6.52
N ILE A 69 -49.35 12.93 -5.20
CA ILE A 69 -48.54 12.26 -4.20
C ILE A 69 -49.35 11.08 -3.66
N TYR A 70 -48.69 9.95 -3.49
CA TYR A 70 -49.26 8.70 -2.98
C TYR A 70 -48.53 8.32 -1.69
N VAL A 71 -49.27 7.82 -0.72
CA VAL A 71 -48.73 7.31 0.56
C VAL A 71 -49.54 6.10 0.99
N VAL A 72 -48.94 5.20 1.75
CA VAL A 72 -49.68 4.07 2.34
C VAL A 72 -50.72 4.60 3.30
N ARG A 73 -51.91 3.98 3.28
CA ARG A 73 -52.99 4.37 4.16
C ARG A 73 -52.58 4.16 5.62
N GLN A 74 -52.61 5.23 6.42
CA GLN A 74 -52.21 5.16 7.82
C GLN A 74 -53.36 4.70 8.74
N ASP A 75 -54.62 4.86 8.32
CA ASP A 75 -55.79 4.45 9.11
C ASP A 75 -55.83 2.96 9.43
N THR A 76 -55.12 2.14 8.65
CA THR A 76 -55.01 0.70 8.84
C THR A 76 -53.87 0.30 9.79
N ILE A 77 -53.06 1.26 10.24
CA ILE A 77 -51.97 1.04 11.18
C ILE A 77 -52.53 1.19 12.60
N GLU A 78 -52.34 0.16 13.41
CA GLU A 78 -52.79 0.17 14.81
C GLU A 78 -52.08 1.29 15.59
N THR A 79 -52.86 2.17 16.20
CA THR A 79 -52.33 3.24 17.04
C THR A 79 -52.01 2.69 18.42
N VAL A 80 -50.77 2.85 18.84
CA VAL A 80 -50.27 2.42 20.14
C VAL A 80 -50.78 3.36 21.24
N ASN A 81 -51.25 2.80 22.37
CA ASN A 81 -51.65 3.57 23.56
C ASN A 81 -50.41 4.24 24.21
N PRO A 82 -50.48 5.45 24.80
CA PRO A 82 -49.37 6.08 25.53
C PRO A 82 -48.59 5.17 26.49
N ASP A 83 -49.25 4.24 27.20
CA ASP A 83 -48.56 3.32 28.12
C ASP A 83 -47.66 2.32 27.37
N GLU A 84 -48.15 1.79 26.25
CA GLU A 84 -47.38 0.89 25.39
C GLU A 84 -46.23 1.63 24.72
N LEU A 85 -46.45 2.88 24.30
CA LEU A 85 -45.41 3.74 23.72
C LEU A 85 -44.29 3.99 24.74
N ALA A 86 -44.63 4.30 25.99
CA ALA A 86 -43.66 4.47 27.06
C ALA A 86 -42.87 3.16 27.33
N SER A 87 -43.53 2.01 27.23
CA SER A 87 -42.86 0.71 27.36
C SER A 87 -41.85 0.44 26.24
N ILE A 88 -42.20 0.82 25.00
CA ILE A 88 -41.34 0.70 23.81
C ILE A 88 -40.14 1.64 23.96
N ASP A 89 -40.34 2.88 24.38
CA ASP A 89 -39.27 3.85 24.59
C ASP A 89 -38.28 3.38 25.66
N LYS A 90 -38.79 2.82 26.77
CA LYS A 90 -37.94 2.22 27.81
C LYS A 90 -37.10 1.06 27.24
N ARG A 91 -37.72 0.19 26.43
CA ARG A 91 -37.02 -0.92 25.78
C ARG A 91 -35.98 -0.43 24.76
N LEU A 92 -36.29 0.63 24.01
CA LEU A 92 -35.36 1.25 23.07
C LEU A 92 -34.15 1.85 23.81
N ALA A 93 -34.35 2.51 24.94
CA ALA A 93 -33.27 3.03 25.77
C ALA A 93 -32.35 1.90 26.26
N GLN A 94 -32.93 0.82 26.81
CA GLN A 94 -32.19 -0.36 27.25
C GLN A 94 -31.40 -1.03 26.10
N LEU A 95 -32.03 -1.19 24.93
CA LEU A 95 -31.35 -1.78 23.78
C LEU A 95 -30.21 -0.90 23.27
N ARG A 96 -30.36 0.42 23.29
CA ARG A 96 -29.29 1.36 22.92
C ARG A 96 -28.11 1.28 23.88
N GLU A 97 -28.37 1.19 25.17
CA GLU A 97 -27.35 1.01 26.20
C GLU A 97 -26.61 -0.32 26.01
N ASN A 98 -27.33 -1.43 25.83
CA ASN A 98 -26.74 -2.74 25.55
C ASN A 98 -25.88 -2.72 24.28
N ILE A 99 -26.32 -2.05 23.21
CA ILE A 99 -25.53 -1.91 21.98
C ILE A 99 -24.23 -1.14 22.27
N ALA A 100 -24.28 -0.07 23.05
CA ALA A 100 -23.11 0.71 23.41
C ALA A 100 -22.10 -0.12 24.23
N GLU A 101 -22.60 -0.86 25.22
CA GLU A 101 -21.78 -1.75 26.05
C GLU A 101 -21.11 -2.85 25.21
N GLN A 102 -21.89 -3.55 24.37
CA GLN A 102 -21.36 -4.63 23.54
C GLN A 102 -20.34 -4.13 22.51
N LYS A 103 -20.55 -2.93 21.93
CA LYS A 103 -19.55 -2.30 21.05
C LYS A 103 -18.26 -1.97 21.81
N SER A 104 -18.36 -1.46 23.03
CA SER A 104 -17.19 -1.18 23.86
C SER A 104 -16.40 -2.46 24.14
N ARG A 105 -17.10 -3.52 24.57
CA ARG A 105 -16.49 -4.84 24.83
C ARG A 105 -15.85 -5.44 23.59
N GLN A 106 -16.52 -5.34 22.44
CA GLN A 106 -15.98 -5.82 21.16
C GLN A 106 -14.70 -5.08 20.77
N LYS A 107 -14.64 -3.76 20.98
CA LYS A 107 -13.43 -2.97 20.75
C LYS A 107 -12.28 -3.39 21.67
N GLN A 108 -12.56 -3.60 22.96
CA GLN A 108 -11.56 -4.06 23.93
C GLN A 108 -10.99 -5.42 23.53
N LEU A 109 -11.85 -6.41 23.29
CA LEU A 109 -11.44 -7.76 22.88
C LEU A 109 -10.68 -7.75 21.56
N SER A 110 -11.09 -6.93 20.59
CA SER A 110 -10.38 -6.78 19.32
C SER A 110 -8.98 -6.20 19.51
N THR A 111 -8.80 -5.29 20.47
CA THR A 111 -7.50 -4.69 20.77
C THR A 111 -6.59 -5.70 21.45
N GLU A 112 -7.13 -6.46 22.41
CA GLU A 112 -6.42 -7.54 23.10
C GLU A 112 -5.98 -8.64 22.13
N LEU A 113 -6.88 -9.09 21.26
CA LEU A 113 -6.59 -10.07 20.21
C LEU A 113 -5.49 -9.56 19.26
N ALA A 114 -5.59 -8.30 18.81
CA ALA A 114 -4.55 -7.70 17.97
C ALA A 114 -3.18 -7.65 18.67
N SER A 115 -3.16 -7.35 19.97
CA SER A 115 -1.92 -7.37 20.75
C SER A 115 -1.32 -8.78 20.86
N LEU A 116 -2.14 -9.78 21.13
CA LEU A 116 -1.70 -11.18 21.23
C LEU A 116 -1.18 -11.71 19.90
N ASN A 117 -1.87 -11.41 18.79
CA ASN A 117 -1.44 -11.82 17.45
C ASN A 117 -0.22 -11.05 16.92
N SER A 118 0.12 -9.91 17.51
CA SER A 118 1.34 -9.17 17.14
C SER A 118 2.60 -9.77 17.75
N ALA A 119 2.45 -10.59 18.79
CA ALA A 119 3.55 -11.34 19.39
C ALA A 119 3.78 -12.65 18.62
N LEU A 120 5.04 -13.05 18.50
CA LEU A 120 5.39 -14.38 18.02
C LEU A 120 4.88 -15.42 19.02
N THR A 121 4.39 -16.54 18.50
CA THR A 121 4.07 -17.69 19.34
C THR A 121 5.34 -18.27 19.96
N THR A 122 5.20 -18.98 21.08
CA THR A 122 6.35 -19.60 21.76
C THR A 122 7.14 -20.51 20.82
N GLU A 123 6.46 -21.29 19.97
CA GLU A 123 7.08 -22.17 18.97
C GLU A 123 7.90 -21.37 17.93
N GLU A 124 7.36 -20.26 17.44
CA GLU A 124 8.08 -19.38 16.50
C GLU A 124 9.28 -18.70 17.16
N ILE A 125 9.17 -18.31 18.43
CA ILE A 125 10.28 -17.76 19.22
C ILE A 125 11.39 -18.80 19.35
N GLU A 126 11.07 -20.04 19.71
CA GLU A 126 12.03 -21.14 19.84
C GLU A 126 12.75 -21.41 18.51
N HIS A 127 12.00 -21.54 17.42
CA HIS A 127 12.59 -21.72 16.09
C HIS A 127 13.52 -20.55 15.72
N ARG A 128 13.08 -19.31 15.96
CA ARG A 128 13.89 -18.12 15.67
C ARG A 128 15.15 -18.05 16.52
N LEU A 129 15.08 -18.50 17.77
CA LEU A 129 16.23 -18.58 18.67
C LEU A 129 17.26 -19.60 18.16
N ILE A 130 16.82 -20.77 17.69
CA ILE A 130 17.71 -21.77 17.08
C ILE A 130 18.42 -21.19 15.86
N VAL A 131 17.69 -20.55 14.94
CA VAL A 131 18.25 -19.95 13.72
C VAL A 131 19.26 -18.84 14.06
N LEU A 132 18.91 -17.94 14.97
CA LEU A 132 19.80 -16.84 15.37
C LEU A 132 21.05 -17.34 16.09
N THR A 133 20.92 -18.36 16.93
CA THR A 133 22.06 -18.97 17.63
C THR A 133 23.03 -19.61 16.64
N SER A 134 22.51 -20.36 15.66
CA SER A 134 23.33 -20.94 14.60
C SER A 134 24.05 -19.87 13.76
N LYS A 135 23.36 -18.80 13.37
CA LYS A 135 23.97 -17.68 12.63
C LYS A 135 25.06 -16.96 13.42
N ASN A 136 24.84 -16.77 14.72
CA ASN A 136 25.85 -16.18 15.60
C ASN A 136 27.10 -17.06 15.67
N GLU A 137 26.92 -18.38 15.78
CA GLU A 137 28.05 -19.30 15.84
C GLU A 137 28.85 -19.31 14.53
N GLN A 138 28.17 -19.39 13.38
CA GLN A 138 28.81 -19.26 12.05
C GLN A 138 29.56 -17.92 11.90
N SER A 139 28.97 -16.82 12.39
CA SER A 139 29.60 -15.49 12.31
C SER A 139 30.84 -15.41 13.20
N LYS A 140 30.82 -16.05 14.38
CA LYS A 140 32.00 -16.13 15.26
C LYS A 140 33.11 -16.98 14.64
N GLU A 141 32.79 -18.14 14.07
CA GLU A 141 33.77 -18.98 13.38
C GLU A 141 34.45 -18.22 12.23
N HIS A 142 33.65 -17.51 11.42
CA HIS A 142 34.17 -16.67 10.35
C HIS A 142 35.05 -15.52 10.88
N LEU A 143 34.66 -14.90 11.99
CA LEU A 143 35.48 -13.87 12.66
C LEU A 143 36.83 -14.44 13.12
N LEU A 144 36.83 -15.64 13.75
CA LEU A 144 38.04 -16.30 14.22
C LEU A 144 38.98 -16.67 13.06
N LEU A 145 38.44 -17.10 11.92
CA LEU A 145 39.23 -17.37 10.72
C LEU A 145 39.88 -16.08 10.19
N LEU A 146 39.12 -14.99 10.10
CA LEU A 146 39.66 -13.69 9.67
C LEU A 146 40.75 -13.18 10.61
N GLN A 147 40.59 -13.38 11.93
CA GLN A 147 41.55 -12.98 12.96
C GLN A 147 42.82 -13.83 12.94
N SER A 148 42.72 -15.13 12.65
CA SER A 148 43.87 -16.06 12.64
C SER A 148 44.65 -16.04 11.32
N GLY A 149 43.99 -15.78 10.19
CA GLY A 149 44.60 -15.85 8.86
C GLY A 149 45.22 -14.54 8.33
N SER A 150 45.05 -13.42 9.02
CA SER A 150 45.44 -12.10 8.47
C SER A 150 46.37 -11.36 9.42
N GLN A 151 47.58 -11.03 8.96
CA GLN A 151 48.32 -9.90 9.53
C GLN A 151 47.48 -8.66 9.27
N LEU A 152 46.78 -8.18 10.30
CA LEU A 152 45.95 -6.98 10.26
C LEU A 152 46.86 -5.77 9.98
N VAL A 153 47.10 -5.47 8.71
CA VAL A 153 47.79 -4.24 8.32
C VAL A 153 46.90 -3.08 8.79
N PRO A 154 47.38 -2.23 9.72
CA PRO A 154 46.63 -1.09 10.18
C PRO A 154 46.18 -0.23 9.01
N VAL A 155 44.99 0.36 9.12
CA VAL A 155 44.46 1.26 8.08
C VAL A 155 45.44 2.39 7.78
N GLU A 156 46.13 2.87 8.81
CA GLU A 156 47.16 3.92 8.70
C GLU A 156 48.36 3.48 7.86
N GLU A 157 48.86 2.25 8.07
CA GLU A 157 49.98 1.72 7.30
C GLU A 157 49.59 1.52 5.83
N ARG A 158 48.39 0.99 5.57
CA ARG A 158 47.85 0.86 4.20
C ARG A 158 47.73 2.22 3.51
N GLN A 159 47.23 3.24 4.23
CA GLN A 159 47.14 4.59 3.69
C GLN A 159 48.52 5.19 3.41
N ARG A 160 49.51 4.99 4.30
CA ARG A 160 50.88 5.46 4.10
C ARG A 160 51.48 4.87 2.83
N VAL A 161 51.45 3.54 2.68
CA VAL A 161 52.01 2.84 1.51
C VAL A 161 51.32 3.28 0.22
N THR A 162 50.00 3.50 0.26
CA THR A 162 49.24 3.99 -0.91
C THR A 162 49.67 5.41 -1.30
N ARG A 163 49.85 6.31 -0.34
CA ARG A 163 50.32 7.69 -0.59
C ARG A 163 51.75 7.72 -1.12
N GLU A 164 52.64 6.90 -0.56
CA GLU A 164 54.02 6.76 -1.04
C GLU A 164 54.04 6.29 -2.50
N MET A 165 53.26 5.26 -2.81
CA MET A 165 53.10 4.75 -4.18
C MET A 165 52.58 5.83 -5.14
N GLU A 166 51.53 6.56 -4.78
CA GLU A 166 51.01 7.67 -5.61
C GLU A 166 52.06 8.76 -5.83
N THR A 167 52.85 9.08 -4.79
CA THR A 167 53.92 10.08 -4.85
C THR A 167 55.01 9.63 -5.81
N HIS A 168 55.48 8.39 -5.70
CA HIS A 168 56.50 7.85 -6.59
C HIS A 168 56.00 7.74 -8.04
N ARG A 169 54.73 7.38 -8.26
CA ARG A 169 54.13 7.38 -9.60
C ARG A 169 54.12 8.77 -10.24
N LYS A 170 53.72 9.80 -9.48
CA LYS A 170 53.76 11.20 -9.94
C LYS A 170 55.19 11.65 -10.27
N LEU A 171 56.14 11.36 -9.40
CA LEU A 171 57.56 11.72 -9.61
C LEU A 171 58.13 11.05 -10.86
N TRP A 172 57.82 9.77 -11.08
CA TRP A 172 58.24 9.07 -12.28
C TRP A 172 57.70 9.72 -13.55
N ALA A 173 56.39 10.02 -13.59
CA ALA A 173 55.76 10.64 -14.76
C ALA A 173 56.35 12.03 -15.04
N GLN A 174 56.57 12.83 -13.99
CA GLN A 174 57.20 14.15 -14.08
C GLN A 174 58.63 14.07 -14.61
N ARG A 175 59.47 13.18 -14.04
CA ARG A 175 60.86 13.01 -14.47
C ARG A 175 60.96 12.53 -15.91
N ARG A 176 60.08 11.62 -16.32
CA ARG A 176 60.04 11.11 -17.70
C ARG A 176 59.63 12.19 -18.69
N ARG A 177 58.65 13.02 -18.33
CA ARG A 177 58.26 14.18 -19.15
C ARG A 177 59.42 15.17 -19.25
N LEU A 178 60.05 15.52 -18.13
CA LEU A 178 61.19 16.44 -18.11
C LEU A 178 62.34 15.94 -18.99
N PHE A 179 62.68 14.65 -18.89
CA PHE A 179 63.70 14.05 -19.76
C PHE A 179 63.32 14.18 -21.24
N LYS A 180 62.09 13.83 -21.62
CA LYS A 180 61.62 13.93 -23.01
C LYS A 180 61.65 15.36 -23.53
N ASP A 181 61.23 16.33 -22.70
CA ASP A 181 61.24 17.74 -23.06
C ASP A 181 62.68 18.24 -23.27
N MET A 182 63.59 17.95 -22.34
CA MET A 182 65.02 18.30 -22.45
C MET A 182 65.68 17.63 -23.66
N PHE A 183 65.41 16.35 -23.88
CA PHE A 183 65.96 15.58 -24.99
C PHE A 183 65.45 16.11 -26.34
N SER A 184 64.17 16.46 -26.43
CA SER A 184 63.60 17.09 -27.61
C SER A 184 64.26 18.43 -27.91
N THR A 185 64.46 19.29 -26.91
CA THR A 185 65.12 20.59 -27.12
C THR A 185 66.56 20.44 -27.61
N VAL A 186 67.32 19.47 -27.08
CA VAL A 186 68.70 19.20 -27.53
C VAL A 186 68.73 18.66 -28.96
N THR A 187 67.78 17.79 -29.31
CA THR A 187 67.76 17.12 -30.62
C THR A 187 67.07 17.92 -31.73
N GLU A 188 66.36 19.00 -31.40
CA GLU A 188 65.67 19.87 -32.37
C GLU A 188 66.61 20.50 -33.41
N ASN A 189 67.84 20.84 -32.99
CA ASN A 189 68.84 21.51 -33.84
C ASN A 189 70.07 20.64 -34.14
N LEU A 190 70.04 19.34 -33.79
CA LEU A 190 71.15 18.42 -33.99
C LEU A 190 71.04 17.71 -35.35
N PRO A 191 72.11 17.59 -36.15
CA PRO A 191 72.09 16.78 -37.36
C PRO A 191 72.06 15.29 -37.02
N GLY A 192 70.96 14.60 -37.33
CA GLY A 192 70.79 13.15 -37.10
C GLY A 192 69.37 12.79 -36.66
N LYS A 193 69.07 11.49 -36.49
CA LYS A 193 67.77 11.08 -35.93
C LYS A 193 67.88 10.98 -34.40
N PRO A 194 66.92 11.55 -33.64
CA PRO A 194 66.95 11.50 -32.16
C PRO A 194 67.05 10.08 -31.57
N LYS A 195 66.58 9.06 -32.28
CA LYS A 195 66.67 7.65 -31.84
C LYS A 195 68.09 7.10 -31.85
N GLU A 196 68.91 7.49 -32.82
CA GLU A 196 70.30 7.04 -32.95
C GLU A 196 71.13 7.55 -31.76
N LEU A 197 70.83 8.77 -31.29
CA LEU A 197 71.45 9.34 -30.09
C LEU A 197 71.02 8.62 -28.81
N LEU A 198 69.77 8.15 -28.70
CA LEU A 198 69.34 7.35 -27.54
C LEU A 198 70.08 6.00 -27.49
N GLU A 199 70.27 5.36 -28.64
CA GLU A 199 71.03 4.11 -28.76
C GLU A 199 72.53 4.33 -28.46
N GLU A 200 73.12 5.42 -28.94
CA GLU A 200 74.52 5.78 -28.66
C GLU A 200 74.76 6.09 -27.16
N LEU A 201 73.78 6.73 -26.50
CA LEU A 201 73.82 7.01 -25.06
C LEU A 201 73.37 5.84 -24.19
N ASP A 202 72.98 4.71 -24.78
CA ASP A 202 72.42 3.53 -24.10
C ASP A 202 71.23 3.86 -23.18
N ILE A 203 70.34 4.76 -23.64
CA ILE A 203 69.15 5.18 -22.90
C ILE A 203 67.90 4.49 -23.47
N SER A 204 67.33 3.56 -22.70
CA SER A 204 66.02 2.97 -23.01
C SER A 204 64.87 3.84 -22.50
N LEU A 205 63.85 4.04 -23.34
CA LEU A 205 62.59 4.70 -23.00
C LEU A 205 61.47 3.73 -22.67
N ASP A 206 61.71 2.43 -22.78
CA ASP A 206 60.73 1.39 -22.51
C ASP A 206 60.64 1.15 -21.01
N ASP A 207 59.40 1.18 -20.49
CA ASP A 207 59.17 0.89 -19.09
C ASP A 207 59.00 -0.62 -18.92
N PRO A 208 59.68 -1.24 -17.94
CA PRO A 208 59.48 -2.66 -17.67
C PRO A 208 58.05 -2.96 -17.17
N ILE A 209 57.34 -1.95 -16.65
CA ILE A 209 55.98 -2.04 -16.14
C ILE A 209 55.22 -0.77 -16.54
N ASP A 210 54.02 -0.92 -17.11
CA ASP A 210 53.15 0.22 -17.37
C ASP A 210 52.65 0.82 -16.05
N ILE A 211 52.98 2.09 -15.83
CA ILE A 211 52.64 2.83 -14.61
C ILE A 211 51.13 2.95 -14.37
N ASN A 212 50.32 2.80 -15.41
CA ASN A 212 48.87 2.93 -15.33
C ASN A 212 48.18 1.64 -14.90
N ILE A 213 48.92 0.52 -14.87
CA ILE A 213 48.39 -0.76 -14.40
C ILE A 213 48.10 -0.65 -12.90
N ASN A 214 46.98 -1.26 -12.47
CA ASN A 214 46.64 -1.35 -11.07
C ASN A 214 47.69 -2.22 -10.35
N PRO A 215 48.31 -1.74 -9.25
CA PRO A 215 49.31 -2.53 -8.53
C PRO A 215 48.82 -3.92 -8.13
N ARG A 216 47.51 -4.08 -7.92
CA ARG A 216 46.91 -5.37 -7.59
C ARG A 216 47.04 -6.40 -8.71
N ASP A 217 47.06 -5.95 -9.96
CA ASP A 217 47.14 -6.80 -11.15
C ASP A 217 48.59 -7.21 -11.46
N LEU A 218 49.57 -6.52 -10.86
CA LEU A 218 51.00 -6.87 -10.92
C LEU A 218 51.37 -8.02 -9.96
N LEU A 219 50.50 -8.32 -8.99
CA LEU A 219 50.72 -9.35 -7.97
C LEU A 219 50.00 -10.67 -8.28
N SER A 220 49.20 -10.72 -9.36
CA SER A 220 48.43 -11.89 -9.79
C SER A 220 49.11 -12.76 -10.86
N THR A 221 50.39 -12.47 -11.16
CA THR A 221 51.28 -13.28 -11.99
C THR A 221 52.45 -13.77 -11.16
#